data_AF-A0A946GW67-F1
#
_entry.id   AF-A0A946GW67-F1
#
_cell.length_a   1.000
_cell.length_b   1.000
_cell.length_c   1.000
_cell.angle_alpha   90.00
_cell.angle_beta   90.00
_cell.angle_gamma   90.00
#
_symmetry.space_group_name_H-M   'P 1'
#
loop_
_entity.id
_entity.type
_entity.pdbx_description
1 polymer ?
#
loop_
_entity_poly.entity_id
_entity_poly.type
_entity_poly.pdbx_seq_one_letter_code
_entity_poly.pdbx_strand_id
1 'polypeptide(L)'
;MKVKYFFFPWVLFFLSGQASADEILAPQKYSFAHCAAYFFNSTKVSRVGQYEELYQLGEEAIGFSRRMLTNEETVFRMAEASEEMTSIIERDWRKFEILRDMYDLPCRRLLLDTPKD
;
A
#
# COMPACT_ATOMS: atom_id res chain seq x y z
N MET A 1 -31.49 -58.03 3.36
CA MET A 1 -31.50 -58.16 4.84
C MET A 1 -30.06 -58.28 5.35
N LYS A 2 -29.79 -57.61 6.49
CA LYS A 2 -28.60 -57.66 7.38
C LYS A 2 -27.33 -56.91 6.93
N VAL A 3 -27.33 -55.64 7.32
CA VAL A 3 -26.15 -54.82 7.64
C VAL A 3 -25.36 -55.45 8.79
N LYS A 4 -24.03 -55.38 8.73
CA LYS A 4 -23.16 -55.32 9.93
C LYS A 4 -21.98 -54.37 9.66
N TYR A 5 -22.07 -53.19 10.26
CA TYR A 5 -20.96 -52.27 10.45
C TYR A 5 -19.94 -52.88 11.41
N PHE A 6 -18.65 -52.71 11.13
CA PHE A 6 -17.58 -52.88 12.11
C PHE A 6 -16.79 -51.57 12.20
N PHE A 7 -17.05 -50.85 13.29
CA PHE A 7 -16.17 -49.82 13.84
C PHE A 7 -14.86 -50.48 14.28
N PHE A 8 -13.70 -49.86 14.01
CA PHE A 8 -12.79 -49.44 15.07
C PHE A 8 -11.71 -48.46 14.54
N PRO A 9 -11.30 -47.45 15.32
CA PRO A 9 -10.66 -46.22 14.86
C PRO A 9 -9.16 -46.17 15.19
N TRP A 10 -8.34 -45.63 14.29
CA TRP A 10 -6.99 -45.16 14.62
C TRP A 10 -6.87 -43.68 14.29
N VAL A 11 -6.93 -42.87 15.34
CA VAL A 11 -6.52 -41.47 15.37
C VAL A 11 -4.99 -41.43 15.42
N LEU A 12 -4.35 -40.75 14.48
CA LEU A 12 -3.08 -40.00 14.67
C LEU A 12 -3.03 -38.95 13.55
N PHE A 13 -3.57 -37.75 13.78
CA PHE A 13 -2.77 -36.55 14.04
C PHE A 13 -1.45 -36.52 13.24
N PHE A 14 -1.51 -35.94 12.04
CA PHE A 14 -0.40 -35.13 11.53
C PHE A 14 -0.96 -33.74 11.21
N LEU A 15 -0.90 -32.88 12.22
CA LEU A 15 -0.70 -31.45 12.01
C LEU A 15 0.70 -31.30 11.37
N SER A 16 0.71 -31.23 10.05
CA SER A 16 1.79 -30.62 9.28
C SER A 16 1.05 -29.57 8.43
N GLY A 17 0.89 -28.33 8.87
CA GLY A 17 2.00 -27.49 9.29
C GLY A 17 2.86 -27.12 8.07
N GLN A 18 2.23 -26.74 6.96
CA GLN A 18 2.85 -25.88 5.95
C GLN A 18 1.89 -24.73 5.65
N ALA A 19 1.88 -23.77 6.57
CA ALA A 19 1.74 -22.38 6.18
C ALA A 19 2.90 -22.09 5.24
N SER A 20 2.67 -22.22 3.93
CA SER A 20 3.58 -21.69 2.92
C SER A 20 3.43 -20.17 2.96
N ALA A 21 4.20 -19.57 3.87
CA ALA A 21 4.73 -18.24 3.67
C ALA A 21 5.53 -18.28 2.36
N ASP A 22 4.93 -17.77 1.30
CA ASP A 22 5.47 -16.58 0.66
C ASP A 22 4.41 -16.06 -0.31
N GLU A 23 3.76 -15.02 0.17
CA GLU A 23 2.99 -14.08 -0.62
C GLU A 23 3.85 -13.65 -1.80
N ILE A 24 3.51 -14.13 -2.98
CA ILE A 24 4.14 -13.77 -4.25
C ILE A 24 4.04 -12.25 -4.39
N LEU A 25 5.14 -11.55 -4.07
CA LEU A 25 5.53 -10.21 -4.49
C LEU A 25 4.39 -9.40 -5.13
N ALA A 26 3.41 -8.97 -4.34
CA ALA A 26 2.56 -7.88 -4.77
C ALA A 26 3.49 -6.67 -4.92
N PRO A 27 3.56 -6.01 -6.09
CA PRO A 27 4.36 -4.81 -6.24
C PRO A 27 3.92 -3.84 -5.13
N GLN A 28 4.90 -3.26 -4.44
CA GLN A 28 4.75 -2.46 -3.24
C GLN A 28 4.03 -1.13 -3.56
N LYS A 29 2.77 -1.20 -4.00
CA LYS A 29 1.92 -0.08 -4.43
C LYS A 29 1.77 0.97 -3.33
N TYR A 30 2.04 0.59 -2.09
CA TYR A 30 1.95 1.42 -0.90
C TYR A 30 3.31 1.69 -0.26
N SER A 31 4.40 1.81 -1.04
CA SER A 31 5.67 2.26 -0.46
C SER A 31 5.59 3.72 -0.02
N PHE A 32 6.46 4.15 0.89
CA PHE A 32 6.56 5.56 1.27
C PHE A 32 6.81 6.48 0.07
N ALA A 33 7.56 6.04 -0.95
CA ALA A 33 7.75 6.80 -2.19
C ALA A 33 6.45 6.95 -3.00
N HIS A 34 5.63 5.90 -3.09
CA HIS A 34 4.31 5.97 -3.74
C HIS A 34 3.36 6.89 -2.97
N CYS A 35 3.38 6.80 -1.64
CA CYS A 35 2.57 7.66 -0.79
C CYS A 35 2.98 9.13 -0.89
N ALA A 36 4.28 9.43 -0.95
CA ALA A 36 4.77 10.77 -1.23
C ALA A 36 4.24 11.30 -2.57
N ALA A 37 4.35 10.48 -3.64
CA ALA A 37 3.82 10.83 -4.96
C ALA A 37 2.32 11.11 -4.93
N TYR A 38 1.53 10.29 -4.22
CA TYR A 38 0.09 10.48 -4.06
C TYR A 38 -0.23 11.80 -3.35
N PHE A 39 0.38 12.05 -2.20
CA PHE A 39 0.10 13.25 -1.41
C PHE A 39 0.48 14.53 -2.17
N PHE A 40 1.65 14.56 -2.81
CA PHE A 40 2.06 15.71 -3.62
C PHE A 40 1.16 15.92 -4.83
N ASN A 41 0.77 14.87 -5.57
CA ASN A 41 -0.16 15.05 -6.69
C ASN A 41 -1.56 15.49 -6.23
N SER A 42 -2.00 15.02 -5.05
CA SER A 42 -3.28 15.42 -4.48
C SER A 42 -3.34 16.93 -4.21
N THR A 43 -2.20 17.59 -3.93
CA THR A 43 -2.17 19.06 -3.76
C THR A 43 -2.64 19.82 -5.01
N LYS A 44 -2.46 19.26 -6.22
CA LYS A 44 -2.81 19.91 -7.50
C LYS A 44 -4.32 20.00 -7.74
N VAL A 45 -5.09 19.11 -7.12
CA VAL A 45 -6.54 18.96 -7.34
C VAL A 45 -7.37 19.22 -6.07
N SER A 46 -6.69 19.42 -4.94
CA SER A 46 -7.34 19.64 -3.65
C SER A 46 -7.72 21.10 -3.42
N ARG A 47 -8.68 21.33 -2.51
CA ARG A 47 -9.07 22.68 -2.10
C ARG A 47 -7.93 23.31 -1.28
N VAL A 48 -7.86 24.64 -1.27
CA VAL A 48 -6.82 25.41 -0.53
C VAL A 48 -6.68 24.96 0.93
N GLY A 49 -7.79 24.64 1.62
CA GLY A 49 -7.76 24.19 3.00
C GLY A 49 -7.14 22.81 3.26
N GLN A 50 -6.89 22.01 2.21
CA GLN A 50 -6.27 20.68 2.30
C GLN A 50 -4.83 20.66 1.80
N TYR A 51 -4.36 21.74 1.15
CA TYR A 51 -3.03 21.81 0.55
C TYR A 51 -1.93 21.54 1.58
N GLU A 52 -1.97 22.27 2.71
CA GLU A 52 -0.92 22.22 3.72
C GLU A 52 -0.79 20.83 4.34
N GLU A 53 -1.92 20.21 4.69
CA GLU A 53 -1.96 18.85 5.24
C GLU A 53 -1.37 17.83 4.26
N LEU A 54 -1.79 17.88 2.99
CA LEU A 54 -1.30 16.97 1.96
C LEU A 54 0.19 17.18 1.70
N TYR A 55 0.66 18.41 1.66
CA TYR A 55 2.07 18.71 1.48
C TYR A 55 2.91 18.15 2.63
N GLN A 56 2.48 18.35 3.88
CA GLN A 56 3.15 17.81 5.06
C GLN A 56 3.19 16.28 5.07
N LEU A 57 2.10 15.62 4.69
CA LEU A 57 2.05 14.16 4.55
C LEU A 57 3.01 13.66 3.46
N GLY A 58 3.15 14.41 2.36
CA GLY A 58 4.13 14.14 1.31
C GLY A 58 5.57 14.24 1.81
N GLU A 59 5.89 15.31 2.56
CA GLU A 59 7.22 15.52 3.17
C GLU A 59 7.55 14.44 4.21
N GLU A 60 6.56 14.02 5.00
CA GLU A 60 6.73 12.93 5.96
C GLU A 60 7.03 11.60 5.25
N ALA A 61 6.25 11.28 4.21
CA ALA A 61 6.43 10.07 3.42
C ALA A 61 7.79 10.03 2.70
N ILE A 62 8.25 11.12 2.08
CA ILE A 62 9.59 11.15 1.46
C ILE A 62 10.69 11.00 2.52
N GLY A 63 10.49 11.54 3.73
CA GLY A 63 11.39 11.37 4.86
C GLY A 63 11.56 9.90 5.27
N PHE A 64 10.45 9.17 5.40
CA PHE A 64 10.48 7.72 5.66
C PHE A 64 11.11 6.94 4.50
N SER A 65 10.77 7.28 3.26
CA SER A 65 11.36 6.61 2.08
C SER A 65 12.89 6.70 2.08
N ARG A 66 13.45 7.88 2.39
CA ARG A 66 14.91 8.11 2.43
C ARG A 66 15.62 7.37 3.57
N ARG A 67 14.91 6.89 4.59
CA ARG A 67 15.48 6.03 5.64
C ARG A 67 15.62 4.58 5.19
N MET A 68 14.77 4.14 4.27
CA MET A 68 14.70 2.75 3.81
C MET A 68 15.42 2.53 2.47
N LEU A 69 15.51 3.58 1.66
CA LEU A 69 16.03 3.55 0.30
C LEU A 69 17.14 4.60 0.14
N THR A 70 17.94 4.45 -0.91
CA THR A 70 18.82 5.54 -1.34
C THR A 70 18.00 6.75 -1.81
N ASN A 71 18.63 7.93 -1.84
CA ASN A 71 17.96 9.12 -2.36
C ASN A 71 17.62 8.97 -3.86
N GLU A 72 18.51 8.39 -4.65
CA GLU A 72 18.28 8.14 -6.08
C GLU A 72 17.08 7.22 -6.29
N GLU A 73 17.03 6.10 -5.55
CA GLU A 73 15.93 5.16 -5.63
C GLU A 73 14.61 5.74 -5.13
N THR A 74 14.64 6.54 -4.06
CA THR A 74 13.46 7.28 -3.58
C THR A 74 12.91 8.20 -4.68
N VAL A 75 13.79 8.99 -5.30
CA VAL A 75 13.40 9.91 -6.37
C VAL A 75 12.85 9.15 -7.57
N PHE A 76 13.53 8.07 -8.00
CA PHE A 76 13.10 7.24 -9.12
C PHE A 76 11.70 6.67 -8.89
N ARG A 77 11.47 5.98 -7.77
CA ARG A 77 10.17 5.36 -7.44
C ARG A 77 9.06 6.40 -7.28
N MET A 78 9.36 7.56 -6.68
CA MET A 78 8.39 8.64 -6.54
C MET A 78 8.03 9.24 -7.90
N ALA A 79 9.01 9.42 -8.79
CA ALA A 79 8.78 9.93 -10.14
C ALA A 79 7.90 8.99 -10.97
N GLU A 80 8.21 7.68 -10.97
CA GLU A 80 7.43 6.64 -11.66
C GLU A 80 5.96 6.64 -11.19
N ALA A 81 5.74 6.59 -9.87
CA ALA A 81 4.39 6.63 -9.30
C ALA A 81 3.66 7.95 -9.61
N SER A 82 4.39 9.07 -9.59
CA SER A 82 3.82 10.39 -9.87
C SER A 82 3.39 10.54 -11.33
N GLU A 83 4.16 9.99 -12.27
CA GLU A 83 3.81 9.96 -13.69
C GLU A 83 2.53 9.16 -13.94
N GLU A 84 2.42 7.96 -13.34
CA GLU A 84 1.22 7.14 -13.43
C GLU A 84 -0.02 7.90 -12.92
N MET A 85 0.07 8.49 -11.72
CA MET A 85 -1.02 9.24 -11.11
C MET A 85 -1.39 10.51 -11.90
N THR A 86 -0.39 11.24 -12.38
CA THR A 86 -0.60 12.45 -13.19
C THR A 86 -1.32 12.10 -14.48
N SER A 87 -0.98 10.98 -15.12
CA SER A 87 -1.67 10.53 -16.34
C SER A 87 -3.18 10.27 -16.12
N ILE A 88 -3.57 9.85 -14.92
CA ILE A 88 -4.97 9.65 -14.53
C ILE A 88 -5.66 11.01 -14.32
N ILE A 89 -5.01 11.92 -13.59
CA ILE A 89 -5.53 13.25 -13.27
C ILE A 89 -5.73 14.10 -14.54
N GLU A 90 -4.72 14.14 -15.41
CA GLU A 90 -4.73 15.00 -16.61
C GLU A 90 -5.74 14.52 -17.65
N ARG A 91 -5.99 13.21 -17.73
CA ARG A 91 -6.96 12.64 -18.68
C ARG A 91 -8.41 12.96 -18.30
N ASP A 92 -8.75 12.84 -17.02
CA ASP A 92 -10.05 13.23 -16.49
C ASP A 92 -9.93 13.46 -14.99
N TRP A 93 -9.95 14.72 -14.56
CA TRP A 93 -9.76 15.09 -13.16
C TRP A 93 -10.79 14.44 -12.21
N ARG A 94 -11.98 14.05 -12.71
CA ARG A 94 -12.99 13.33 -11.91
C ARG A 94 -12.54 11.92 -11.54
N LYS A 95 -11.58 11.35 -12.27
CA LYS A 95 -10.95 10.07 -11.95
C LYS A 95 -9.93 10.17 -10.82
N PHE A 96 -9.66 11.37 -10.30
CA PHE A 96 -8.89 11.51 -9.06
C PHE A 96 -9.51 10.73 -7.89
N GLU A 97 -10.82 10.55 -7.90
CA GLU A 97 -11.53 9.68 -6.95
C GLU A 97 -10.96 8.26 -6.88
N ILE A 98 -10.52 7.72 -8.02
CA ILE A 98 -9.86 6.41 -8.08
C ILE A 98 -8.54 6.43 -7.32
N LEU A 99 -7.74 7.51 -7.46
CA LEU A 99 -6.50 7.67 -6.72
C LEU A 99 -6.76 7.80 -5.22
N ARG A 100 -7.79 8.57 -4.84
CA ARG A 100 -8.20 8.72 -3.44
C ARG A 100 -8.58 7.36 -2.82
N ASP A 101 -9.43 6.59 -3.49
CA ASP A 101 -9.86 5.27 -3.02
C ASP A 101 -8.69 4.29 -2.91
N MET A 102 -7.73 4.39 -3.82
CA MET A 102 -6.56 3.52 -3.82
C MET A 102 -5.54 3.89 -2.75
N TYR A 103 -5.25 5.17 -2.54
CA TYR A 103 -4.06 5.61 -1.81
C TYR A 103 -4.34 6.32 -0.49
N ASP A 104 -5.45 7.05 -0.32
CA ASP A 104 -5.62 7.95 0.83
C ASP A 104 -5.50 7.23 2.17
N LEU A 105 -6.39 6.27 2.41
CA LEU A 105 -6.42 5.53 3.68
C LEU A 105 -5.18 4.63 3.87
N PRO A 106 -4.72 3.86 2.86
CA PRO A 106 -3.51 3.07 3.00
C PRO A 106 -2.26 3.89 3.32
N CYS A 107 -2.06 5.03 2.64
CA CYS A 107 -0.89 5.87 2.88
C CYS A 107 -0.93 6.57 4.24
N ARG A 108 -2.11 7.02 4.67
CA ARG A 108 -2.27 7.57 6.02
C ARG A 108 -2.00 6.52 7.10
N ARG A 109 -2.50 5.30 6.94
CA ARG A 109 -2.21 4.20 7.87
C ARG A 109 -0.73 3.87 7.93
N LEU A 110 -0.08 3.79 6.76
CA LEU A 110 1.35 3.54 6.69
C LEU A 110 2.14 4.57 7.49
N LEU A 111 1.84 5.87 7.34
CA LEU A 111 2.51 6.92 8.11
C LEU A 111 2.21 6.84 9.61
N LEU A 112 0.95 6.57 9.99
CA LEU A 112 0.54 6.47 11.40
C LEU A 112 1.16 5.28 12.13
N ASP A 113 1.28 4.14 11.45
CA ASP A 113 1.81 2.89 12.02
C ASP A 113 3.34 2.91 12.08
N THR A 114 3.99 3.90 11.45
CA THR A 114 5.45 3.97 11.41
C THR A 114 6.01 4.80 12.57
N PRO A 115 6.93 4.25 13.38
CA PRO A 115 7.55 4.99 14.47
C PRO A 115 8.23 6.28 13.98
N LYS A 116 8.01 7.36 14.72
CA LYS A 116 8.72 8.64 14.53
C LYS A 116 9.92 8.63 15.46
N ASP A 117 11.13 8.67 14.89
CA ASP A 117 12.39 8.79 15.62
C ASP A 117 12.54 10.16 16.30
#